data_AF-A0A356VS14-F1
#
_entry.id   AF-A0A356VS14-F1
#
_cell.length_a   1.000
_cell.length_b   1.000
_cell.length_c   1.000
_cell.angle_alpha   90.00
_cell.angle_beta   90.00
_cell.angle_gamma   90.00
#
_symmetry.space_group_name_H-M   'P 1'
#
loop_
_entity.id
_entity.type
_entity.pdbx_description
1 polymer ?
#
loop_
_entity_poly.entity_id
_entity_poly.type
_entity_poly.pdbx_seq_one_letter_code
_entity_poly.pdbx_strand_id
1 'polypeptide(L)'
;MALFKETLKDSQLLNNWLTTWTALRDELNDKTDLAKQMCNINPIFIPRSYLVEEALEQAANENLEDFNQLLQVVQNPYQENTHLNHLSQPAKKSQSQITTYCET
;
A
#
# COMPACT_ATOMS: atom_id res chain seq x y z
N MET A 1 -11.53 -11.56 -1.37
CA MET A 1 -10.91 -12.34 -2.46
C MET A 1 -11.55 -12.15 -3.84
N ALA A 2 -12.82 -11.73 -3.96
CA ALA A 2 -13.46 -11.51 -5.27
C ALA A 2 -12.85 -10.35 -6.07
N LEU A 3 -12.53 -9.22 -5.41
CA LEU A 3 -12.03 -8.00 -6.07
C LEU A 3 -10.66 -8.17 -6.77
N PHE A 4 -9.79 -9.05 -6.25
CA PHE A 4 -8.43 -9.25 -6.78
C PHE A 4 -8.40 -10.09 -8.07
N LYS A 5 -9.40 -10.96 -8.27
CA LYS A 5 -9.47 -11.82 -9.46
C LYS A 5 -9.95 -11.06 -10.70
N GLU A 6 -10.74 -10.00 -10.54
CA GLU A 6 -11.33 -9.24 -11.65
C GLU A 6 -10.33 -8.29 -12.34
N THR A 7 -9.23 -7.93 -11.67
CA THR A 7 -8.24 -6.97 -12.19
C THR A 7 -7.05 -7.61 -12.91
N LEU A 8 -6.89 -8.93 -12.80
CA LEU A 8 -5.78 -9.66 -13.39
C LEU A 8 -6.17 -10.23 -14.76
N LYS A 9 -5.37 -9.93 -15.78
CA LYS A 9 -5.61 -10.33 -17.18
C LYS A 9 -5.74 -11.85 -17.39
N ASP A 10 -5.14 -12.65 -16.52
CA ASP A 10 -5.15 -14.12 -16.62
C ASP A 10 -5.46 -14.76 -15.26
N SER A 11 -6.71 -15.23 -15.13
CA SER A 11 -7.21 -15.89 -13.92
C SER A 11 -6.65 -17.30 -13.74
N GLN A 12 -6.24 -17.97 -14.81
CA GLN A 12 -5.69 -19.33 -14.75
C GLN A 12 -4.26 -19.31 -14.21
N LEU A 13 -3.42 -18.39 -14.69
CA LEU A 13 -2.08 -18.16 -14.13
C LEU A 13 -2.14 -17.84 -12.64
N LEU A 14 -3.07 -16.97 -12.24
CA LEU A 14 -3.28 -16.64 -10.83
C LEU A 14 -3.68 -17.87 -10.00
N ASN A 15 -4.64 -18.66 -10.47
CA ASN A 15 -5.10 -19.84 -9.73
C ASN A 15 -3.99 -20.89 -9.60
N ASN A 16 -3.19 -21.10 -10.65
CA ASN A 16 -2.05 -22.00 -10.61
C ASN A 16 -1.02 -21.53 -9.57
N TRP A 17 -0.65 -20.25 -9.62
CA TRP A 17 0.28 -19.66 -8.66
C TRP A 17 -0.24 -19.73 -7.21
N LEU A 18 -1.52 -19.40 -6.99
CA LEU A 18 -2.16 -19.48 -5.67
C LEU A 18 -2.13 -20.90 -5.11
N THR A 19 -2.33 -21.91 -5.95
CA THR A 19 -2.28 -23.32 -5.54
C THR A 19 -0.88 -23.66 -5.02
N THR A 20 0.17 -23.32 -5.80
CA THR A 20 1.56 -23.54 -5.41
C THR A 20 1.93 -22.78 -4.13
N TRP A 21 1.58 -21.49 -4.06
CA TRP A 21 1.88 -20.66 -2.89
C TRP A 21 1.20 -21.16 -1.62
N THR A 22 -0.06 -21.61 -1.73
CA THR A 22 -0.82 -22.15 -0.59
C THR A 22 -0.20 -23.46 -0.08
N ALA A 23 0.23 -24.35 -0.99
CA ALA A 23 0.93 -25.58 -0.60
C ALA A 23 2.24 -25.28 0.15
N LEU A 24 3.07 -24.35 -0.35
CA LEU A 24 4.31 -23.93 0.32
C LEU A 24 4.06 -23.31 1.70
N ARG A 25 3.03 -22.46 1.82
CA ARG A 25 2.60 -21.91 3.11
C ARG A 25 2.21 -23.03 4.08
N ASP A 26 1.56 -24.08 3.58
CA ASP A 26 1.11 -25.21 4.39
C ASP A 26 2.25 -26.18 4.78
N GLU A 27 3.43 -26.03 4.20
CA GLU A 27 4.64 -26.76 4.63
C GLU A 27 5.44 -26.01 5.72
N LEU A 28 5.11 -24.76 6.04
CA LEU A 28 5.78 -24.00 7.09
C LEU A 28 5.60 -24.65 8.47
N ASN A 29 6.71 -24.83 9.20
CA ASN A 29 6.72 -25.48 10.51
C ASN A 29 5.95 -24.67 11.57
N ASP A 30 5.99 -23.34 11.53
CA ASP A 30 5.21 -22.46 12.39
C ASP A 30 4.37 -21.49 11.54
N LYS A 31 3.06 -21.74 11.55
CA LYS A 31 2.07 -20.91 10.86
C LYS A 31 1.27 -20.08 11.86
N THR A 32 1.55 -20.22 13.15
CA THR A 32 0.83 -19.52 14.20
C THR A 32 1.03 -18.04 13.97
N ASP A 33 -0.09 -17.32 13.90
CA ASP A 33 -0.06 -15.87 13.69
C ASP A 33 0.67 -15.41 12.42
N LEU A 34 0.81 -16.26 11.38
CA LEU A 34 1.46 -15.89 10.11
C LEU A 34 0.89 -14.59 9.53
N ALA A 35 -0.43 -14.40 9.60
CA ALA A 35 -1.07 -13.16 9.19
C ALA A 35 -0.57 -11.94 9.99
N LYS A 36 -0.41 -12.07 11.31
CA LYS A 36 0.15 -10.99 12.16
C LYS A 36 1.62 -10.72 11.81
N GLN A 37 2.40 -11.77 11.55
CA GLN A 37 3.78 -11.61 11.10
C GLN A 37 3.85 -10.84 9.77
N MET A 38 2.98 -11.17 8.82
CA MET A 38 2.86 -10.45 7.55
C MET A 38 2.44 -8.99 7.76
N CYS A 39 1.48 -8.70 8.66
CA CYS A 39 1.07 -7.33 8.96
C CYS A 39 2.21 -6.49 9.55
N ASN A 40 3.14 -7.09 10.30
CA ASN A 40 4.26 -6.38 10.90
C ASN A 40 5.39 -6.02 9.91
N ILE A 41 5.40 -6.60 8.72
CA ILE A 41 6.45 -6.35 7.70
C ILE A 41 5.89 -5.72 6.42
N ASN A 42 4.59 -5.84 6.16
CA ASN A 42 3.95 -5.26 4.99
C ASN A 42 3.23 -3.97 5.39
N PRO A 43 3.74 -2.79 5.02
CA PRO A 43 3.12 -1.53 5.41
C PRO A 43 1.77 -1.34 4.71
N ILE A 44 0.80 -0.81 5.45
CA ILE A 44 -0.49 -0.34 4.95
C ILE A 44 -0.33 1.01 4.25
N PHE A 45 0.51 1.87 4.82
CA PHE A 45 0.77 3.22 4.33
C PHE A 45 2.18 3.33 3.75
N ILE A 46 2.27 3.82 2.53
CA ILE A 46 3.53 4.18 1.87
C ILE A 46 3.41 5.61 1.32
N PRO A 47 4.48 6.42 1.34
CA PRO A 47 4.45 7.77 0.80
C PRO A 47 4.43 7.73 -0.74
N ARG A 48 3.26 7.41 -1.31
CA ARG A 48 3.05 7.38 -2.76
C ARG A 48 3.30 8.78 -3.32
N SER A 49 3.94 8.89 -4.49
CA SER A 49 4.33 10.17 -5.07
C SER A 49 3.18 11.18 -5.14
N TYR A 50 1.98 10.78 -5.58
CA TYR A 50 0.86 11.73 -5.64
C TYR A 50 0.43 12.30 -4.28
N LEU A 51 0.57 11.54 -3.19
CA LEU A 51 0.27 12.03 -1.84
C LEU A 51 1.33 13.03 -1.36
N VAL A 52 2.59 12.79 -1.75
CA VAL A 52 3.70 13.70 -1.45
C VAL A 52 3.50 15.02 -2.20
N GLU A 53 3.20 14.95 -3.50
CA GLU A 53 2.95 16.12 -4.33
C GLU A 53 1.73 16.93 -3.85
N GLU A 54 0.60 16.27 -3.53
CA GLU A 54 -0.57 16.94 -2.94
C GLU A 54 -0.21 17.67 -1.63
N ALA A 55 0.54 17.01 -0.74
CA ALA A 55 0.98 17.61 0.51
C ALA A 55 1.93 18.81 0.30
N LEU A 56 2.83 18.74 -0.70
CA LEU A 56 3.75 19.83 -1.03
C LEU A 56 3.01 21.03 -1.64
N GLU A 57 2.05 20.79 -2.53
CA GLU A 57 1.20 21.84 -3.13
C GLU A 57 0.39 22.58 -2.06
N GLN A 58 -0.19 21.87 -1.09
CA GLN A 58 -0.90 22.50 0.03
C GLN A 58 0.06 23.26 0.96
N ALA A 59 1.22 22.68 1.27
CA ALA A 59 2.22 23.32 2.12
C ALA A 59 2.76 24.63 1.52
N ALA A 60 2.88 24.71 0.19
CA ALA A 60 3.25 25.94 -0.51
C ALA A 60 2.22 27.07 -0.30
N ASN A 61 0.96 26.73 0.02
CA ASN A 61 -0.11 27.65 0.38
C ASN A 61 -0.29 27.79 1.91
N GLU A 62 0.76 27.52 2.68
CA GLU A 62 0.80 27.57 4.16
C GLU A 62 -0.15 26.56 4.86
N ASN A 63 -0.68 25.58 4.12
CA ASN A 63 -1.52 24.52 4.68
C ASN A 63 -0.73 23.22 4.87
N LEU A 64 -0.41 22.89 6.12
CA LEU A 64 0.36 21.69 6.48
C LEU A 64 -0.49 20.48 6.88
N GLU A 65 -1.81 20.54 6.73
CA GLU A 65 -2.71 19.46 7.16
C GLU A 65 -2.35 18.12 6.50
N ASP A 66 -2.28 18.09 5.17
CA ASP A 66 -1.98 16.87 4.40
C ASP A 66 -0.58 16.34 4.68
N PHE A 67 0.40 17.24 4.84
CA PHE A 67 1.76 16.88 5.22
C PHE A 67 1.78 16.18 6.60
N ASN A 68 1.10 16.74 7.59
CA ASN A 68 1.05 16.18 8.93
C ASN A 68 0.33 14.83 8.98
N GLN A 69 -0.78 14.69 8.23
CA GLN A 69 -1.48 13.42 8.09
C GLN A 69 -0.60 12.35 7.43
N LEU A 70 0.11 12.70 6.35
CA LEU A 70 1.03 11.78 5.67
C LEU A 70 2.21 11.39 6.58
N LEU A 71 2.80 12.35 7.29
CA LEU A 71 3.88 12.08 8.24
C LEU A 71 3.42 11.13 9.35
N GLN A 72 2.23 11.33 9.91
CA GLN A 72 1.66 10.49 10.96
C GLN A 72 1.60 9.02 10.55
N VAL A 73 1.11 8.74 9.33
CA VAL A 73 0.97 7.35 8.84
C VAL A 73 2.30 6.75 8.42
N VAL A 74 3.22 7.53 7.86
CA VAL A 74 4.54 7.05 7.45
C VAL A 74 5.41 6.69 8.67
N GLN A 75 5.22 7.37 9.79
CA GLN A 75 5.88 7.01 11.07
C GLN A 75 5.35 5.71 11.66
N ASN A 76 4.11 5.31 11.35
CA ASN A 76 3.46 4.11 11.87
C ASN A 76 2.84 3.28 10.73
N PRO A 77 3.63 2.85 9.73
CA PRO A 77 3.09 2.42 8.44
C PRO A 77 2.39 1.06 8.49
N TYR A 78 2.59 0.30 9.56
CA TYR A 78 1.98 -1.02 9.80
C TYR A 78 0.70 -0.96 10.64
N GLN A 79 0.38 0.19 11.24
CA GLN A 79 -0.77 0.33 12.12
C GLN A 79 -1.99 0.79 11.31
N GLU A 80 -3.11 0.06 11.42
CA GLU A 80 -4.36 0.49 10.80
C GLU A 80 -4.86 1.81 11.41
N ASN A 81 -5.26 2.73 10.55
CA ASN A 81 -5.96 3.94 10.93
C ASN A 81 -7.14 4.17 9.97
N THR A 82 -8.34 3.85 10.44
CA THR A 82 -9.56 3.92 9.63
C THR A 82 -9.88 5.34 9.15
N HIS A 83 -9.49 6.36 9.90
CA HIS A 83 -9.67 7.76 9.51
C HIS A 83 -8.74 8.17 8.36
N LEU A 84 -7.57 7.52 8.25
CA LEU A 84 -6.56 7.81 7.23
C LEU A 84 -6.49 6.76 6.11
N ASN A 85 -7.49 5.87 6.02
CA ASN A 85 -7.57 4.82 4.99
C ASN A 85 -7.55 5.34 3.54
N HIS A 86 -7.85 6.62 3.31
CA HIS A 86 -7.73 7.24 1.99
C HIS A 86 -6.26 7.32 1.53
N LEU A 87 -5.30 7.39 2.46
CA LEU A 87 -3.85 7.43 2.18
C LEU A 87 -3.26 6.05 1.81
N SER A 88 -4.00 4.94 2.02
CA SER A 88 -3.53 3.60 1.61
C SER A 88 -3.98 3.23 0.18
N GLN A 89 -4.89 4.01 -0.40
CA GLN A 89 -5.49 3.71 -1.70
C GLN A 89 -4.46 3.81 -2.84
N PRO A 90 -4.65 3.03 -3.92
CA PRO A 90 -3.86 3.22 -5.12
C PRO A 90 -4.13 4.60 -5.73
N ALA A 91 -3.13 5.14 -6.43
CA ALA A 91 -3.31 6.34 -7.24
C ALA A 91 -4.43 6.13 -8.27
N LYS A 92 -5.28 7.13 -8.49
CA LYS A 92 -6.17 7.12 -9.66
C LYS A 92 -5.32 7.12 -10.93
N LYS A 93 -5.84 6.59 -12.04
CA LYS A 93 -5.13 6.60 -13.34
C LYS A 93 -4.68 8.00 -13.79
N SER A 94 -5.37 9.05 -13.36
CA SER A 94 -5.00 10.44 -13.63
C SER A 94 -3.81 10.94 -12.79
N GLN A 95 -3.53 10.30 -11.66
CA GLN A 95 -2.47 10.65 -10.70
C GLN A 95 -1.20 9.78 -10.87
N SER A 96 -1.21 8.81 -11.80
CA SER A 96 -0.06 7.90 -12.01
C SER A 96 1.04 8.47 -12.92
N GLN A 97 0.88 9.69 -13.42
CA GLN A 97 1.84 10.37 -14.32
C GLN A 97 2.62 11.46 -13.60
N ILE A 98 3.20 11.15 -12.44
CA ILE A 98 4.08 12.07 -11.73
C ILE A 98 5.51 11.67 -12.01
N THR A 99 6.26 12.58 -12.63
CA THR A 99 7.70 12.43 -12.83
C THR A 99 8.40 12.96 -11.60
N THR A 100 9.01 12.07 -10.82
CA THR A 100 9.86 12.46 -9.70
C THR A 100 11.30 12.58 -10.17
N TYR A 101 11.94 13.70 -9.87
CA TYR A 101 13.37 13.90 -10.07
C TYR A 101 14.04 13.73 -8.71
N CYS A 102 14.58 12.53 -8.46
CA CYS A 102 15.58 12.38 -7.40
C CYS A 102 16.90 12.91 -7.97
N GLU A 103 17.09 14.23 -8.01
CA GLU A 103 18.45 14.75 -8.15
C GLU A 103 19.23 14.40 -6.88
N THR A 104 20.44 13.85 -7.07
CA THR A 104 21.32 13.33 -6.01
C THR A 104 21.74 14.39 -5.01
#